data_AF-A0A4P1R921-F1
#
_entry.id   AF-A0A4P1R921-F1
#
_cell.length_a   1.000
_cell.length_b   1.000
_cell.length_c   1.000
_cell.angle_alpha   90.00
_cell.angle_beta   90.00
_cell.angle_gamma   90.00
#
_symmetry.space_group_name_H-M   'P 1'
#
loop_
_entity.id
_entity.type
_entity.pdbx_description
1 polymer ?
#
loop_
_entity_poly.entity_id
_entity_poly.type
_entity_poly.pdbx_seq_one_letter_code
_entity_poly.pdbx_strand_id
1 'polypeptide(L)'
;MSEAQKLVWEGSIPLQIHLHQSEITTLPPPPPALVLAPRIGYLPLLISLIKPHFSTTLPPGIDTIWFEYKGLPLKWYIPTGVLFDLLCMEPERPWNLTVHFRGYPSNLLLPCEGVDSVKWSFINSLKEAAYVINGNCKNIMNMSQPDQAELWRSVFSGNLESYRQVSSKLKLGTFEDEYGENIGPVSTKSQQSTEETEVAGQLKTGRIPVRLYTWTVSEDFDDLEDAPQIDNWDKVSYINRPVEVHKDDGKYFSLNDAVRSLLPEFFPGSSLVNEEDASINQSTGEEEENTCDPMSSFQPLENAEIKLVRIQGIEPKLEIPFSWVVNNLMNPEYFLHMCVCLKLSEAKALQ
;
A
#
# COMPACT_ATOMS: atom_id res chain seq x y z
N MET A 1 0.67 13.46 -19.22
CA MET A 1 0.17 12.22 -18.62
C MET A 1 1.24 11.20 -18.93
N SER A 2 1.75 10.48 -17.94
CA SER A 2 2.68 9.39 -18.23
C SER A 2 1.90 8.16 -18.66
N GLU A 3 2.42 7.43 -19.64
CA GLU A 3 1.88 6.15 -20.10
C GLU A 3 1.77 5.14 -18.95
N ALA A 4 2.71 5.20 -17.99
CA ALA A 4 2.73 4.36 -16.80
C ALA A 4 1.46 4.47 -15.94
N GLN A 5 0.96 5.69 -15.67
CA GLN A 5 -0.26 5.89 -14.88
C GLN A 5 -1.50 5.25 -15.53
N LYS A 6 -1.55 5.28 -16.87
CA LYS A 6 -2.64 4.66 -17.62
C LYS A 6 -2.57 3.12 -17.48
N LEU A 7 -1.38 2.55 -17.61
CA LEU A 7 -1.16 1.11 -17.45
C LEU A 7 -1.48 0.62 -16.02
N VAL A 8 -1.18 1.42 -14.99
CA VAL A 8 -1.57 1.11 -13.60
C VAL A 8 -3.10 1.04 -13.46
N TRP A 9 -3.82 1.98 -14.08
CA TRP A 9 -5.28 2.03 -14.00
C TRP A 9 -5.98 0.90 -14.78
N GLU A 10 -5.41 0.51 -15.92
CA GLU A 10 -5.90 -0.59 -16.75
C GLU A 10 -5.43 -1.97 -16.22
N GLY A 11 -4.46 -1.98 -15.30
CA GLY A 11 -3.89 -3.18 -14.70
C GLY A 11 -4.94 -4.09 -14.09
N SER A 12 -5.00 -5.33 -14.56
CA SER A 12 -5.99 -6.32 -14.16
C SER A 12 -5.34 -7.67 -13.87
N ILE A 13 -5.96 -8.45 -12.98
CA ILE A 13 -5.53 -9.80 -12.61
C ILE A 13 -6.62 -10.79 -13.03
N PRO A 14 -6.30 -11.82 -13.83
CA PRO A 14 -7.23 -12.89 -14.13
C PRO A 14 -7.49 -13.74 -12.88
N LEU A 15 -8.72 -13.74 -12.39
CA LEU A 15 -9.16 -14.52 -11.25
C LEU A 15 -9.97 -15.72 -11.70
N GLN A 16 -9.73 -16.85 -11.04
CA GLN A 16 -10.61 -18.02 -11.09
C GLN A 16 -11.17 -18.26 -9.69
N ILE A 17 -12.46 -17.98 -9.52
CA ILE A 17 -13.13 -17.92 -8.23
C ILE A 17 -14.02 -19.15 -8.04
N HIS A 18 -13.73 -19.96 -7.03
CA HIS A 18 -14.48 -21.16 -6.69
C HIS A 18 -15.39 -20.89 -5.49
N LEU A 19 -16.61 -21.43 -5.50
CA LEU A 19 -17.44 -21.46 -4.30
C LEU A 19 -16.88 -22.52 -3.33
N HIS A 20 -16.79 -22.16 -2.05
CA HIS A 20 -16.32 -23.11 -1.04
C HIS A 20 -17.22 -24.37 -0.97
N GLN A 21 -16.60 -25.54 -0.83
CA GLN A 21 -17.31 -26.83 -0.95
C GLN A 21 -18.43 -27.02 0.08
N SER A 22 -18.28 -26.48 1.30
CA SER A 22 -19.32 -26.57 2.33
C SER A 22 -20.58 -25.76 2.03
N GLU A 23 -20.53 -24.87 1.03
CA GLU A 23 -21.63 -23.98 0.65
C GLU A 23 -22.31 -24.40 -0.65
N ILE A 24 -21.88 -25.52 -1.26
CA ILE A 24 -22.47 -26.03 -2.50
C ILE A 24 -23.69 -26.89 -2.17
N THR A 25 -24.87 -26.49 -2.65
CA THR A 25 -26.12 -27.26 -2.49
C THR A 25 -26.53 -28.04 -3.74
N THR A 26 -25.81 -27.91 -4.85
CA THR A 26 -26.12 -28.54 -6.14
C THR A 26 -25.15 -29.68 -6.50
N LEU A 27 -25.64 -30.65 -7.27
CA LEU A 27 -24.84 -31.69 -7.92
C LEU A 27 -25.16 -31.71 -9.42
N PRO A 28 -24.19 -31.43 -10.32
CA PRO A 28 -22.77 -31.15 -10.06
C PRO A 28 -22.52 -29.79 -9.38
N PRO A 29 -21.31 -29.57 -8.82
CA PRO A 29 -20.92 -28.27 -8.27
C PRO A 29 -20.91 -27.19 -9.37
N PRO A 30 -21.16 -25.91 -9.01
CA PRO A 30 -21.11 -24.82 -9.98
C PRO A 30 -19.70 -24.65 -10.55
N PRO A 31 -19.57 -24.30 -11.84
CA PRO A 31 -18.27 -23.98 -12.42
C PRO A 31 -17.69 -22.71 -11.77
N PRO A 32 -16.36 -22.56 -11.73
CA PRO A 32 -15.74 -21.35 -11.20
C PRO A 32 -16.13 -20.11 -12.01
N ALA A 33 -16.21 -18.96 -11.35
CA ALA A 33 -16.38 -17.67 -12.00
C ALA A 33 -15.02 -17.15 -12.48
N LEU A 34 -14.93 -16.77 -13.75
CA LEU A 34 -13.74 -16.16 -14.34
C LEU A 34 -13.93 -14.65 -14.41
N VAL A 35 -13.08 -13.89 -13.72
CA VAL A 35 -13.22 -12.44 -13.57
C VAL A 35 -11.87 -11.76 -13.78
N LEU A 36 -11.83 -10.69 -14.58
CA LEU A 36 -10.68 -9.79 -14.62
C LEU A 36 -10.87 -8.74 -13.52
N ALA A 37 -10.12 -8.86 -12.43
CA ALA A 37 -10.20 -7.94 -11.31
C ALA A 37 -9.19 -6.80 -11.45
N PRO A 38 -9.60 -5.52 -11.30
CA PRO A 38 -8.65 -4.40 -11.32
C PRO A 38 -7.64 -4.49 -10.18
N ARG A 39 -6.35 -4.23 -10.46
CA ARG A 39 -5.27 -4.22 -9.45
C ARG A 39 -5.51 -3.18 -8.36
N ILE A 40 -5.95 -2.00 -8.75
CA ILE A 40 -6.30 -0.90 -7.84
C ILE A 40 -7.68 -1.05 -7.19
N GLY A 41 -8.42 -2.11 -7.54
CA GLY A 41 -9.73 -2.44 -6.95
C GLY A 41 -9.60 -3.21 -5.65
N TYR A 42 -10.75 -3.54 -5.05
CA TYR A 42 -10.86 -4.32 -3.82
C TYR A 42 -11.76 -5.53 -4.05
N LEU A 43 -11.43 -6.69 -3.48
CA LEU A 43 -12.12 -7.95 -3.73
C LEU A 43 -13.65 -7.91 -3.47
N PRO A 44 -14.17 -7.29 -2.38
CA PRO A 44 -15.62 -7.24 -2.15
C PRO A 44 -16.39 -6.50 -3.24
N LEU A 45 -15.74 -5.64 -4.03
CA LEU A 45 -16.39 -4.93 -5.13
C LEU A 45 -16.80 -5.86 -6.28
N LEU A 46 -16.19 -7.05 -6.35
CA LEU A 46 -16.52 -8.09 -7.32
C LEU A 46 -17.84 -8.81 -7.00
N ILE A 47 -18.46 -8.55 -5.85
CA ILE A 47 -19.71 -9.17 -5.40
C ILE A 47 -20.82 -9.09 -6.45
N SER A 48 -20.93 -7.97 -7.19
CA SER A 48 -21.97 -7.75 -8.20
C SER A 48 -21.84 -8.71 -9.39
N LEU A 49 -20.63 -9.20 -9.67
CA LEU A 49 -20.33 -10.17 -10.72
C LEU A 49 -20.44 -11.61 -10.19
N ILE A 50 -19.97 -11.84 -8.96
CA ILE A 50 -19.81 -13.17 -8.39
C ILE A 50 -21.12 -13.71 -7.80
N LYS A 51 -21.88 -12.87 -7.07
CA LYS A 51 -23.10 -13.31 -6.38
C LYS A 51 -24.17 -13.85 -7.34
N PRO A 52 -24.48 -13.21 -8.48
CA PRO A 52 -25.46 -13.77 -9.42
C PRO A 52 -25.06 -15.16 -9.93
N HIS A 53 -23.76 -15.40 -10.14
CA HIS A 53 -23.23 -16.68 -10.65
C HIS A 53 -23.44 -17.84 -9.67
N PHE A 54 -23.28 -17.60 -8.36
CA PHE A 54 -23.43 -18.64 -7.34
C PHE A 54 -24.79 -18.65 -6.64
N SER A 55 -25.64 -17.64 -6.84
CA SER A 55 -26.89 -17.43 -6.09
C SER A 55 -27.83 -18.63 -6.02
N THR A 56 -27.93 -19.42 -7.08
CA THR A 56 -28.80 -20.60 -7.18
C THR A 56 -28.24 -21.83 -6.44
N THR A 57 -26.97 -21.79 -6.06
CA THR A 57 -26.25 -22.90 -5.42
C THR A 57 -26.02 -22.70 -3.94
N LEU A 58 -26.29 -21.50 -3.42
CA LEU A 58 -26.06 -21.14 -2.02
C LEU A 58 -27.18 -21.67 -1.12
N PRO A 59 -26.85 -22.07 0.12
CA PRO A 59 -27.85 -22.37 1.13
C PRO A 59 -28.61 -21.10 1.56
N PRO A 60 -29.87 -21.21 2.01
CA PRO A 60 -30.61 -20.06 2.52
C PRO A 60 -29.88 -19.43 3.73
N GLY A 61 -29.85 -18.10 3.80
CA GLY A 61 -29.20 -17.38 4.90
C GLY A 61 -28.84 -15.94 4.55
N ILE A 62 -28.22 -15.25 5.52
CA ILE A 62 -27.64 -13.92 5.31
C ILE A 62 -26.24 -14.09 4.71
N ASP A 63 -26.01 -13.43 3.57
CA ASP A 63 -24.74 -13.49 2.86
C ASP A 63 -23.70 -12.56 3.47
N THR A 64 -22.58 -13.13 3.90
CA THR A 64 -21.36 -12.43 4.29
C THR A 64 -20.22 -12.84 3.36
N ILE A 65 -19.89 -11.98 2.39
CA ILE A 65 -18.85 -12.29 1.42
C ILE A 65 -17.44 -12.11 2.03
N TRP A 66 -16.60 -13.12 1.86
CA TRP A 66 -15.17 -13.01 2.07
C TRP A 66 -14.42 -13.96 1.14
N PHE A 67 -13.12 -13.71 0.98
CA PHE A 67 -12.27 -14.43 0.05
C PHE A 67 -11.13 -15.12 0.78
N GLU A 68 -10.74 -16.27 0.27
CA GLU A 68 -9.66 -17.10 0.79
C GLU A 68 -8.69 -17.43 -0.35
N TYR A 69 -7.39 -17.43 -0.04
CA TYR A 69 -6.34 -17.96 -0.91
C TYR A 69 -5.55 -19.03 -0.16
N LYS A 70 -5.57 -20.27 -0.65
CA LYS A 70 -4.82 -21.40 -0.06
C LYS A 70 -5.01 -21.53 1.47
N GLY A 71 -6.24 -21.37 1.97
CA GLY A 71 -6.54 -21.43 3.41
C GLY A 71 -6.37 -20.11 4.18
N LEU A 72 -5.82 -19.06 3.55
CA LEU A 72 -5.63 -17.74 4.17
C LEU A 72 -6.81 -16.80 3.86
N PRO A 73 -7.59 -16.35 4.87
CA PRO A 73 -8.60 -15.32 4.67
C PRO A 73 -7.97 -13.97 4.26
N LEU A 74 -8.45 -13.41 3.16
CA LEU A 74 -7.88 -12.20 2.55
C LEU A 74 -8.42 -10.93 3.20
N LYS A 75 -7.51 -10.03 3.57
CA LYS A 75 -7.81 -8.70 4.11
C LYS A 75 -8.43 -7.80 3.04
N TRP A 76 -9.75 -7.65 3.07
CA TRP A 76 -10.53 -6.97 2.04
C TRP A 76 -10.21 -5.49 1.82
N TYR A 77 -9.61 -4.83 2.81
CA TYR A 77 -9.21 -3.42 2.76
C TYR A 77 -7.83 -3.22 2.10
N ILE A 78 -7.16 -4.30 1.71
CA ILE A 78 -5.94 -4.26 0.90
C ILE A 78 -6.35 -4.37 -0.58
N PRO A 79 -5.80 -3.54 -1.49
CA PRO A 79 -6.10 -3.64 -2.92
C PRO A 79 -5.80 -5.03 -3.49
N THR A 80 -6.62 -5.48 -4.43
CA THR A 80 -6.50 -6.79 -5.11
C THR A 80 -5.09 -7.03 -5.66
N GLY A 81 -4.52 -6.00 -6.29
CA GLY A 81 -3.17 -6.05 -6.86
C GLY A 81 -2.08 -6.27 -5.82
N VAL A 82 -2.23 -5.63 -4.66
CA VAL A 82 -1.28 -5.73 -3.55
C VAL A 82 -1.38 -7.10 -2.89
N LEU A 83 -2.59 -7.63 -2.70
CA LEU A 83 -2.79 -9.00 -2.19
C LEU A 83 -2.13 -10.02 -3.12
N PHE A 84 -2.32 -9.89 -4.44
CA PHE A 84 -1.69 -10.77 -5.42
C PHE A 84 -0.16 -10.65 -5.40
N ASP A 85 0.36 -9.43 -5.41
CA ASP A 85 1.81 -9.17 -5.43
C ASP A 85 2.51 -9.71 -4.17
N LEU A 86 1.83 -9.66 -3.02
CA LEU A 86 2.32 -10.13 -1.73
C LEU A 86 2.24 -11.66 -1.59
N LEU A 87 1.14 -12.28 -2.01
CA LEU A 87 0.86 -13.70 -1.73
C LEU A 87 1.34 -14.63 -2.85
N CYS A 88 1.53 -14.13 -4.07
CA CYS A 88 2.03 -14.89 -5.20
C CYS A 88 3.45 -14.43 -5.57
N MET A 89 4.47 -15.03 -4.96
CA MET A 89 5.87 -14.75 -5.31
C MET A 89 6.12 -14.99 -6.79
N GLU A 90 5.80 -16.20 -7.26
CA GLU A 90 5.63 -16.47 -8.68
C GLU A 90 4.18 -16.17 -9.11
N PRO A 91 3.94 -15.26 -10.07
CA PRO A 91 2.59 -14.85 -10.46
C PRO A 91 1.76 -15.97 -11.12
N GLU A 92 0.94 -16.66 -10.34
CA GLU A 92 -0.03 -17.66 -10.83
C GLU A 92 -1.11 -17.00 -11.72
N ARG A 93 -1.36 -17.55 -12.90
CA ARG A 93 -2.40 -17.06 -13.83
C ARG A 93 -3.24 -18.22 -14.39
N PRO A 94 -4.55 -18.28 -14.12
CA PRO A 94 -5.33 -17.38 -13.27
C PRO A 94 -5.00 -17.48 -11.77
N TRP A 95 -5.21 -16.40 -11.01
CA TRP A 95 -5.13 -16.41 -9.55
C TRP A 95 -6.36 -17.12 -8.98
N ASN A 96 -6.14 -18.26 -8.32
CA ASN A 96 -7.20 -19.14 -7.83
C ASN A 96 -7.66 -18.70 -6.45
N LEU A 97 -8.88 -18.18 -6.35
CA LEU A 97 -9.48 -17.77 -5.09
C LEU A 97 -10.68 -18.65 -4.74
N THR A 98 -10.95 -18.78 -3.45
CA THR A 98 -12.19 -19.34 -2.94
C THR A 98 -13.05 -18.21 -2.38
N VAL A 99 -14.32 -18.17 -2.76
CA VAL A 99 -15.31 -17.24 -2.19
C VAL A 99 -16.20 -17.99 -1.21
N HIS A 100 -16.49 -17.32 -0.11
CA HIS A 100 -17.40 -17.75 0.92
C HIS A 100 -18.52 -16.73 1.07
N PHE A 101 -19.72 -17.20 1.33
CA PHE A 101 -20.89 -16.39 1.66
C PHE A 101 -21.37 -16.63 3.10
N ARG A 102 -20.76 -17.56 3.84
CA ARG A 102 -21.06 -17.88 5.23
C ARG A 102 -19.78 -17.89 6.06
N GLY A 103 -19.95 -17.97 7.39
CA GLY A 103 -18.83 -18.21 8.32
C GLY A 103 -17.75 -17.14 8.29
N TYR A 104 -18.14 -15.85 8.33
CA TYR A 104 -17.19 -14.75 8.29
C TYR A 104 -16.15 -14.85 9.43
N PRO A 105 -14.83 -14.82 9.13
CA PRO A 105 -13.79 -14.96 10.13
C PRO A 105 -13.57 -13.64 10.89
N SER A 106 -14.53 -13.26 11.74
CA SER A 106 -14.52 -11.99 12.49
C SER A 106 -13.35 -11.82 13.45
N ASN A 107 -12.66 -12.90 13.79
CA ASN A 107 -11.43 -12.90 14.59
C ASN A 107 -10.19 -12.48 13.80
N LEU A 108 -10.22 -12.60 12.46
CA LEU A 108 -9.09 -12.31 11.57
C LEU A 108 -9.35 -11.10 10.67
N LEU A 109 -10.61 -10.89 10.25
CA LEU A 109 -10.99 -9.86 9.29
C LEU A 109 -11.88 -8.79 9.94
N LEU A 110 -11.63 -7.53 9.57
CA LEU A 110 -12.53 -6.41 9.90
C LEU A 110 -13.91 -6.66 9.27
N PRO A 111 -15.03 -6.24 9.88
CA PRO A 111 -16.36 -6.40 9.27
C PRO A 111 -16.46 -5.70 7.89
N CYS A 112 -17.12 -6.36 6.93
CA CYS A 112 -17.39 -5.80 5.61
C CYS A 112 -18.90 -5.90 5.31
N GLU A 113 -19.62 -4.78 5.47
CA GLU A 113 -21.07 -4.67 5.23
C GLU A 113 -21.39 -4.28 3.77
N GLY A 114 -20.56 -4.76 2.84
CA GLY A 114 -20.71 -4.54 1.41
C GLY A 114 -19.91 -3.35 0.88
N VAL A 115 -20.38 -2.80 -0.25
CA VAL A 115 -19.64 -1.81 -1.05
C VAL A 115 -19.38 -0.50 -0.29
N ASP A 116 -20.29 -0.11 0.61
CA ASP A 116 -20.13 1.11 1.40
C ASP A 116 -18.99 0.99 2.42
N SER A 117 -18.74 -0.18 3.02
CA SER A 117 -17.58 -0.38 3.90
C SER A 117 -16.26 -0.16 3.14
N VAL A 118 -16.18 -0.63 1.90
CA VAL A 118 -15.01 -0.41 1.04
C VAL A 118 -14.86 1.06 0.69
N LYS A 119 -15.96 1.74 0.33
CA LYS A 119 -15.97 3.18 0.08
C LYS A 119 -15.43 3.96 1.29
N TRP A 120 -15.92 3.68 2.49
CA TRP A 120 -15.48 4.37 3.70
C TRP A 120 -14.01 4.09 4.03
N SER A 121 -13.56 2.84 3.85
CA SER A 121 -12.14 2.47 4.00
C SER A 121 -11.23 3.24 3.03
N PHE A 122 -11.67 3.40 1.77
CA PHE A 122 -10.99 4.20 0.75
C PHE A 122 -10.91 5.69 1.14
N ILE A 123 -12.04 6.28 1.55
CA ILE A 123 -12.10 7.69 1.98
C ILE A 123 -11.24 7.91 3.24
N ASN A 124 -11.20 6.95 4.16
CA ASN A 124 -10.34 7.04 5.33
C ASN A 124 -8.85 6.99 4.95
N SER A 125 -8.47 6.08 4.04
CA SER A 125 -7.11 6.03 3.49
C SER A 125 -6.73 7.35 2.80
N LEU A 126 -7.62 7.94 2.02
CA LEU A 126 -7.37 9.27 1.45
C LEU A 126 -7.12 10.34 2.53
N LYS A 127 -7.91 10.34 3.61
CA LYS A 127 -7.73 11.30 4.73
C LYS A 127 -6.37 11.11 5.42
N GLU A 128 -5.96 9.87 5.65
CA GLU A 128 -4.65 9.53 6.18
C GLU A 128 -3.53 10.04 5.28
N ALA A 129 -3.60 9.75 3.97
CA ALA A 129 -2.62 10.20 3.00
C ALA A 129 -2.53 11.74 2.95
N ALA A 130 -3.68 12.43 2.95
CA ALA A 130 -3.70 13.89 2.99
C ALA A 130 -3.08 14.47 4.27
N TYR A 131 -3.33 13.83 5.41
CA TYR A 131 -2.71 14.23 6.66
C TYR A 131 -1.19 14.07 6.62
N VAL A 132 -0.69 12.97 6.04
CA VAL A 132 0.75 12.75 5.85
C VAL A 132 1.38 13.81 4.93
N ILE A 133 0.75 14.12 3.79
CA ILE A 133 1.31 15.03 2.77
C ILE A 133 1.20 16.50 3.19
N ASN A 134 0.06 16.92 3.75
CA ASN A 134 -0.26 18.33 4.00
C ASN A 134 -0.33 18.70 5.50
N GLY A 135 -0.15 17.73 6.41
CA GLY A 135 -0.34 17.91 7.86
C GLY A 135 -1.82 18.06 8.29
N ASN A 136 -2.77 17.96 7.35
CA ASN A 136 -4.20 18.03 7.63
C ASN A 136 -5.03 17.39 6.50
N CYS A 137 -6.28 17.00 6.80
CA CYS A 137 -7.21 16.41 5.83
C CYS A 137 -8.35 17.34 5.39
N LYS A 138 -8.20 18.68 5.56
CA LYS A 138 -9.27 19.66 5.26
C LYS A 138 -9.70 19.63 3.79
N ASN A 139 -8.77 19.39 2.87
CA ASN A 139 -9.08 19.33 1.44
C ASN A 139 -10.08 18.20 1.09
N ILE A 140 -10.01 17.08 1.81
CA ILE A 140 -10.94 15.96 1.64
C ILE A 140 -12.22 16.20 2.42
N MET A 141 -12.11 16.69 3.67
CA MET A 141 -13.30 16.94 4.50
C MET A 141 -14.20 18.03 3.93
N ASN A 142 -13.62 19.04 3.27
CA ASN A 142 -14.35 20.14 2.64
C ASN A 142 -14.81 19.82 1.21
N MET A 143 -14.49 18.62 0.70
CA MET A 143 -14.97 18.16 -0.60
C MET A 143 -16.50 17.97 -0.55
N SER A 144 -17.20 18.38 -1.60
CA SER A 144 -18.64 18.18 -1.70
C SER A 144 -18.98 16.68 -1.73
N GLN A 145 -20.14 16.31 -1.18
CA GLN A 145 -20.61 14.91 -1.23
C GLN A 145 -20.68 14.35 -2.67
N PRO A 146 -21.15 15.11 -3.69
CA PRO A 146 -21.08 14.67 -5.08
C PRO A 146 -19.65 14.41 -5.57
N ASP A 147 -18.68 15.27 -5.23
CA ASP A 147 -17.28 15.04 -5.62
C ASP A 147 -16.70 13.80 -4.93
N GLN A 148 -16.99 13.55 -3.65
CA GLN A 148 -16.53 12.33 -2.96
C GLN A 148 -17.14 11.06 -3.58
N ALA A 149 -18.43 11.13 -3.94
CA ALA A 149 -19.12 10.02 -4.61
C ALA A 149 -18.56 9.77 -6.02
N GLU A 150 -18.26 10.83 -6.77
CA GLU A 150 -17.68 10.75 -8.12
C GLU A 150 -16.24 10.22 -8.08
N LEU A 151 -15.44 10.64 -7.11
CA LEU A 151 -14.09 10.12 -6.89
C LEU A 151 -14.13 8.61 -6.66
N TRP A 152 -14.98 8.16 -5.74
CA TRP A 152 -15.19 6.74 -5.46
C TRP A 152 -15.70 5.97 -6.68
N ARG A 153 -16.72 6.50 -7.37
CA ARG A 153 -17.30 5.89 -8.56
C ARG A 153 -16.26 5.73 -9.67
N SER A 154 -15.35 6.68 -9.81
CA SER A 154 -14.26 6.64 -10.79
C SER A 154 -13.28 5.50 -10.51
N VAL A 155 -12.92 5.28 -9.24
CA VAL A 155 -12.09 4.13 -8.83
C VAL A 155 -12.84 2.82 -9.03
N PHE A 156 -14.10 2.73 -8.59
CA PHE A 156 -14.94 1.55 -8.73
C PHE A 156 -15.14 1.13 -10.19
N SER A 157 -15.27 2.09 -11.10
CA SER A 157 -15.49 1.84 -12.54
C SER A 157 -14.22 1.80 -13.38
N GLY A 158 -13.04 2.02 -12.79
CA GLY A 158 -11.78 2.09 -13.53
C GLY A 158 -11.70 3.26 -14.51
N ASN A 159 -12.39 4.38 -14.25
CA ASN A 159 -12.35 5.57 -15.10
C ASN A 159 -11.29 6.58 -14.61
N LEU A 160 -10.12 6.55 -15.26
CA LEU A 160 -8.99 7.43 -14.93
C LEU A 160 -9.29 8.91 -15.19
N GLU A 161 -10.03 9.24 -16.25
CA GLU A 161 -10.32 10.61 -16.63
C GLU A 161 -11.21 11.30 -15.61
N SER A 162 -12.31 10.63 -15.22
CA SER A 162 -13.22 11.10 -14.16
C SER A 162 -12.48 11.23 -12.82
N TYR A 163 -11.65 10.25 -12.48
CA TYR A 163 -10.85 10.30 -11.25
C TYR A 163 -9.95 11.55 -11.24
N ARG A 164 -9.25 11.82 -12.35
CA ARG A 164 -8.32 12.94 -12.47
C ARG A 164 -9.00 14.30 -12.36
N GLN A 165 -10.17 14.44 -12.98
CA GLN A 165 -10.95 15.69 -12.90
C GLN A 165 -11.29 16.04 -11.45
N VAL A 166 -11.70 15.05 -10.65
CA VAL A 166 -12.01 15.27 -9.23
C VAL A 166 -10.74 15.39 -8.40
N SER A 167 -9.74 14.54 -8.61
CA SER A 167 -8.53 14.49 -7.78
C SER A 167 -7.63 15.71 -7.97
N SER A 168 -7.65 16.36 -9.14
CA SER A 168 -6.98 17.65 -9.36
C SER A 168 -7.43 18.76 -8.39
N LYS A 169 -8.65 18.65 -7.85
CA LYS A 169 -9.20 19.61 -6.86
C LYS A 169 -8.64 19.39 -5.45
N LEU A 170 -8.09 18.20 -5.15
CA LEU A 170 -7.62 17.82 -3.81
C LEU A 170 -6.37 18.59 -3.36
N LYS A 171 -5.66 19.25 -4.28
CA LYS A 171 -4.40 19.98 -4.02
C LYS A 171 -3.44 19.18 -3.11
N LEU A 172 -3.38 17.86 -3.34
CA LEU A 172 -2.38 16.99 -2.72
C LEU A 172 -1.12 17.16 -3.57
N GLY A 173 0.00 17.53 -2.94
CA GLY A 173 1.19 17.99 -3.66
C GLY A 173 1.64 16.99 -4.72
N THR A 174 1.77 17.45 -5.98
CA THR A 174 2.48 16.72 -7.01
C THR A 174 3.98 16.78 -6.67
N PHE A 175 4.64 15.63 -6.58
CA PHE A 175 6.10 15.59 -6.38
C PHE A 175 6.77 16.00 -7.69
N GLU A 176 7.38 17.18 -7.71
CA GLU A 176 8.05 17.69 -8.92
C GLU A 176 9.45 17.08 -9.05
N ASP A 177 9.63 16.29 -10.12
CA ASP A 177 10.92 15.80 -10.59
C ASP A 177 11.60 16.86 -11.47
N GLU A 178 12.53 17.63 -10.91
CA GLU A 178 13.36 18.58 -11.68
C GLU A 178 14.46 17.90 -12.51
N TYR A 179 14.56 16.57 -12.50
CA TYR A 179 15.58 15.82 -13.26
C TYR A 179 15.18 15.55 -14.74
N GLY A 180 13.98 15.97 -15.16
CA GLY A 180 13.49 15.85 -16.53
C GLY A 180 13.60 17.16 -17.32
N GLU A 181 14.77 17.38 -17.94
CA GLU A 181 15.01 18.22 -19.12
C GLU A 181 14.43 19.65 -19.16
N ASN A 182 15.33 20.59 -18.88
CA ASN A 182 15.36 21.92 -19.50
C ASN A 182 15.47 21.79 -21.03
N ILE A 183 14.36 21.95 -21.75
CA ILE A 183 14.33 22.52 -23.10
C ILE A 183 13.17 23.53 -23.12
N GLY A 184 13.51 24.83 -23.12
CA GLY A 184 12.56 25.94 -22.96
C GLY A 184 11.59 26.17 -24.15
N PRO A 185 10.94 27.35 -24.24
CA PRO A 185 11.60 28.64 -24.10
C PRO A 185 11.01 29.56 -23.02
N VAL A 186 11.95 30.30 -22.43
CA VAL A 186 11.84 31.55 -21.67
C VAL A 186 10.57 32.35 -21.99
N SER A 187 9.74 32.59 -20.96
CA SER A 187 8.85 33.74 -20.91
C SER A 187 9.28 34.63 -19.75
N THR A 188 10.01 35.67 -20.09
CA THR A 188 10.27 36.84 -19.26
C THR A 188 8.96 37.37 -18.69
N LYS A 189 8.80 37.39 -17.36
CA LYS A 189 7.88 38.31 -16.70
C LYS A 189 8.66 39.25 -15.79
N SER A 190 8.52 40.51 -16.17
CA SER A 190 9.01 41.74 -15.57
C SER A 190 8.69 41.86 -14.09
N GLN A 191 9.66 42.38 -13.34
CA GLN A 191 9.49 42.95 -12.01
C GLN A 191 8.42 44.07 -12.06
N GLN A 192 7.38 43.95 -11.25
CA GLN A 192 6.66 45.10 -10.73
C GLN A 192 6.21 44.79 -9.31
N SER A 193 6.76 45.59 -8.40
CA SER A 193 6.52 45.62 -6.97
C SER A 193 5.13 46.19 -6.65
N THR A 194 4.32 45.43 -5.91
CA THR A 194 3.29 46.00 -5.02
C THR A 194 3.12 45.04 -3.84
N GLU A 195 3.28 45.59 -2.63
CA GLU A 195 3.15 44.90 -1.34
C GLU A 195 1.72 44.39 -1.13
N GLU A 196 1.51 43.08 -1.05
CA GLU A 196 0.32 42.49 -0.42
C GLU A 196 0.68 41.18 0.32
N THR A 197 0.64 41.28 1.65
CA THR A 197 0.36 40.25 2.67
C THR A 197 0.98 38.86 2.50
N GLU A 198 1.96 38.55 3.36
CA GLU A 198 2.51 37.22 3.59
C GLU A 198 1.42 36.19 3.86
N VAL A 199 1.04 35.42 2.83
CA VAL A 199 0.43 34.11 3.01
C VAL A 199 1.58 33.14 3.24
N ALA A 200 1.75 32.73 4.51
CA ALA A 200 2.73 31.75 4.96
C ALA A 200 2.89 30.63 3.92
N GLY A 201 4.11 30.50 3.40
CA GLY A 201 4.47 29.47 2.43
C GLY A 201 4.11 28.09 2.98
N GLN A 202 3.14 27.44 2.36
CA GLN A 202 2.85 26.03 2.59
C GLN A 202 4.09 25.24 2.13
N LEU A 203 4.99 24.95 3.07
CA LEU A 203 6.09 24.02 2.88
C LEU A 203 5.47 22.70 2.39
N LYS A 204 5.62 22.40 1.09
CA LYS A 204 5.31 21.08 0.53
C LYS A 204 6.18 20.08 1.30
N THR A 205 5.59 19.35 2.24
CA THR A 205 6.37 18.36 3.00
C THR A 205 6.76 17.26 2.02
N GLY A 206 8.05 16.91 1.94
CA GLY A 206 8.54 15.81 1.10
C GLY A 206 8.11 14.42 1.61
N ARG A 207 6.98 14.34 2.32
CA ARG A 207 6.48 13.16 3.03
C ARG A 207 5.53 12.38 2.14
N ILE A 208 5.94 11.17 1.82
CA ILE A 208 5.22 10.27 0.92
C ILE A 208 4.54 9.20 1.76
N PRO A 209 3.21 9.06 1.71
CA PRO A 209 2.51 7.99 2.40
C PRO A 209 2.87 6.64 1.78
N VAL A 210 3.47 5.75 2.57
CA VAL A 210 3.86 4.41 2.13
C VAL A 210 3.24 3.35 3.04
N ARG A 211 2.65 2.33 2.41
CA ARG A 211 2.23 1.08 3.05
C ARG A 211 3.14 -0.04 2.58
N LEU A 212 3.99 -0.50 3.48
CA LEU A 212 4.99 -1.52 3.24
C LEU A 212 4.52 -2.85 3.86
N TYR A 213 4.49 -3.89 3.03
CA TYR A 213 4.17 -5.25 3.43
C TYR A 213 5.46 -6.07 3.30
N THR A 214 6.05 -6.42 4.43
CA THR A 214 7.33 -7.13 4.49
C THR A 214 7.09 -8.52 5.03
N TRP A 215 7.71 -9.52 4.41
CA TRP A 215 7.76 -10.87 4.95
C TRP A 215 9.19 -11.41 4.82
N THR A 216 9.61 -12.16 5.82
CA THR A 216 10.99 -12.65 5.94
C THR A 216 11.05 -14.14 5.62
N VAL A 217 12.11 -14.53 4.91
CA VAL A 217 12.41 -15.91 4.57
C VAL A 217 13.76 -16.28 5.16
N SER A 218 13.81 -17.39 5.90
CA SER A 218 15.04 -17.92 6.51
C SER A 218 15.78 -18.86 5.57
N GLU A 219 15.06 -19.56 4.69
CA GLU A 219 15.63 -20.47 3.71
C GLU A 219 16.01 -19.70 2.45
N ASP A 220 17.21 -19.96 1.94
CA ASP A 220 17.62 -19.46 0.64
C ASP A 220 16.93 -20.28 -0.45
N PHE A 221 16.32 -19.59 -1.40
CA PHE A 221 15.80 -20.18 -2.63
C PHE A 221 16.38 -19.41 -3.81
N ASP A 222 16.74 -20.17 -4.85
CA ASP A 222 17.27 -19.63 -6.09
C ASP A 222 16.12 -19.21 -7.03
N ASP A 223 15.03 -19.97 -7.03
CA ASP A 223 13.84 -19.75 -7.88
C ASP A 223 12.61 -19.33 -7.05
N LEU A 224 11.80 -18.41 -7.58
CA LEU A 224 10.58 -17.92 -6.91
C LEU A 224 9.49 -19.00 -6.73
N GLU A 225 9.55 -20.07 -7.52
CA GLU A 225 8.64 -21.22 -7.44
C GLU A 225 8.83 -22.02 -6.13
N ASP A 226 10.06 -22.03 -5.60
CA ASP A 226 10.42 -22.73 -4.37
C ASP A 226 10.23 -21.83 -3.13
N ALA A 227 9.79 -20.58 -3.31
CA ALA A 227 9.59 -19.66 -2.22
C ALA A 227 8.51 -20.17 -1.23
N PRO A 228 8.72 -20.03 0.08
CA PRO A 228 7.76 -20.46 1.08
C PRO A 228 6.42 -19.72 0.91
N GLN A 229 5.32 -20.40 1.20
CA GLN A 229 3.99 -19.80 1.10
C GLN A 229 3.58 -19.11 2.39
N ILE A 230 2.89 -17.97 2.25
CA ILE A 230 2.28 -17.26 3.37
C ILE A 230 0.94 -17.93 3.68
N ASP A 231 0.91 -18.67 4.79
CA ASP A 231 -0.26 -19.39 5.32
C ASP A 231 -0.95 -18.64 6.47
N ASN A 232 -0.30 -17.62 7.04
CA ASN A 232 -0.82 -16.80 8.13
C ASN A 232 -0.32 -15.35 8.02
N TRP A 233 -1.18 -14.39 8.39
CA TRP A 233 -0.86 -12.97 8.39
C TRP A 233 0.21 -12.56 9.42
N ASP A 234 0.48 -13.39 10.44
CA ASP A 234 1.55 -13.12 11.41
C ASP A 234 2.96 -13.18 10.80
N LYS A 235 3.10 -13.86 9.64
CA LYS A 235 4.36 -13.88 8.86
C LYS A 235 4.60 -12.59 8.08
N VAL A 236 3.62 -11.70 8.02
CA VAL A 236 3.69 -10.43 7.28
C VAL A 236 3.72 -9.27 8.26
N SER A 237 4.84 -8.55 8.29
CA SER A 237 4.95 -7.26 8.94
C SER A 237 4.31 -6.17 8.06
N TYR A 238 3.43 -5.36 8.65
CA TYR A 238 2.79 -4.24 7.99
C TYR A 238 3.25 -2.92 8.60
N ILE A 239 3.84 -2.07 7.76
CA ILE A 239 4.34 -0.75 8.16
C ILE A 239 3.57 0.32 7.38
N ASN A 240 2.95 1.24 8.10
CA ASN A 240 2.29 2.42 7.55
C ASN A 240 3.04 3.67 8.03
N ARG A 241 4.05 4.10 7.28
CA ARG A 241 4.94 5.21 7.66
C ARG A 241 5.23 6.12 6.47
N PRO A 242 5.41 7.43 6.69
CA PRO A 242 5.85 8.31 5.64
C PRO A 242 7.32 8.09 5.28
N VAL A 243 7.66 8.25 4.00
CA VAL A 243 9.06 8.38 3.55
C VAL A 243 9.34 9.85 3.28
N GLU A 244 10.39 10.38 3.90
CA GLU A 244 10.83 11.75 3.73
C GLU A 244 11.93 11.82 2.67
N VAL A 245 11.60 12.45 1.53
CA VAL A 245 12.55 12.66 0.44
C VAL A 245 13.35 13.92 0.72
N HIS A 246 14.60 13.72 1.13
CA HIS A 246 15.58 14.79 1.27
C HIS A 246 16.28 15.01 -0.07
N LYS A 247 16.38 16.28 -0.48
CA LYS A 247 17.20 16.67 -1.63
C LYS A 247 18.61 16.96 -1.12
N ASP A 248 19.48 15.95 -1.12
CA ASP A 248 20.91 16.18 -0.86
C ASP A 248 21.61 16.63 -2.15
N ASP A 249 22.58 17.54 -2.03
CA ASP A 249 23.31 18.18 -3.13
C ASP A 249 24.02 17.13 -4.02
N GLY A 250 23.32 16.66 -5.06
CA GLY A 250 23.87 15.94 -6.21
C GLY A 250 23.47 14.47 -6.38
N LYS A 251 22.80 13.84 -5.40
CA LYS A 251 22.31 12.44 -5.53
C LYS A 251 20.78 12.40 -5.37
N TYR A 252 20.09 11.75 -6.31
CA TYR A 252 18.65 11.55 -6.18
C TYR A 252 18.35 10.43 -5.17
N PHE A 253 17.24 10.57 -4.46
CA PHE A 253 16.75 9.56 -3.51
C PHE A 253 16.19 8.36 -4.28
N SER A 254 16.82 7.20 -4.16
CA SER A 254 16.48 5.99 -4.91
C SER A 254 15.40 5.16 -4.21
N LEU A 255 14.80 4.22 -4.94
CA LEU A 255 13.88 3.23 -4.35
C LEU A 255 14.57 2.39 -3.25
N ASN A 256 15.86 2.07 -3.41
CA ASN A 256 16.66 1.39 -2.39
C ASN A 256 16.71 2.18 -1.08
N ASP A 257 17.00 3.49 -1.19
CA ASP A 257 17.08 4.38 -0.03
C ASP A 257 15.72 4.46 0.69
N ALA A 258 14.62 4.45 -0.06
CA ALA A 258 13.26 4.41 0.49
C ALA A 258 12.95 3.11 1.24
N VAL A 259 13.32 1.95 0.70
CA VAL A 259 13.08 0.65 1.38
C VAL A 259 13.92 0.55 2.66
N ARG A 260 15.19 0.97 2.61
CA ARG A 260 16.08 0.95 3.78
C ARG A 260 15.62 1.89 4.88
N SER A 261 15.12 3.09 4.54
CA SER A 261 14.62 4.05 5.54
C SER A 261 13.37 3.57 6.27
N LEU A 262 12.53 2.74 5.61
CA LEU A 262 11.35 2.13 6.21
C LEU A 262 11.67 0.93 7.11
N LEU A 263 12.85 0.33 6.95
CA LEU A 263 13.27 -0.90 7.62
C LEU A 263 14.61 -0.71 8.37
N PRO A 264 14.70 0.23 9.32
CA PRO A 264 15.95 0.54 10.02
C PRO A 264 16.48 -0.64 10.85
N GLU A 265 15.59 -1.52 11.29
CA GLU A 265 15.91 -2.73 12.06
C GLU A 265 16.75 -3.74 11.25
N PHE A 266 16.55 -3.80 9.93
CA PHE A 266 17.28 -4.69 9.02
C PHE A 266 18.48 -4.01 8.35
N PHE A 267 18.49 -2.67 8.30
CA PHE A 267 19.52 -1.87 7.65
C PHE A 267 20.03 -0.74 8.56
N PRO A 268 20.75 -1.06 9.66
CA PRO A 268 21.31 -0.06 10.56
C PRO A 268 22.39 0.75 9.82
N GLY A 269 22.07 2.01 9.49
CA GLY A 269 22.96 2.92 8.78
C GLY A 269 22.30 3.85 7.75
N SER A 270 21.00 3.69 7.47
CA SER A 270 20.24 4.59 6.57
C SER A 270 19.49 5.71 7.30
N SER A 271 19.59 5.80 8.62
CA SER A 271 19.12 6.98 9.35
C SER A 271 20.08 8.13 9.08
N LEU A 272 19.79 8.97 8.08
CA LEU A 272 20.26 10.34 8.09
C LEU A 272 19.71 10.98 9.37
N VAL A 273 20.64 11.28 10.25
CA VAL A 273 20.45 11.72 11.63
C VAL A 273 19.62 13.00 11.68
N ASN A 274 18.53 12.98 12.45
CA ASN A 274 18.10 14.15 13.22
C ASN A 274 18.25 13.79 14.71
N GLU A 275 19.48 13.94 15.20
CA GLU A 275 19.76 14.10 16.62
C GLU A 275 19.20 15.47 17.03
N GLU A 276 17.91 15.55 17.40
CA GLU A 276 17.40 16.74 18.09
C GLU A 276 16.24 16.51 19.07
N ASP A 277 15.82 15.25 19.33
CA ASP A 277 14.78 14.96 20.34
C ASP A 277 15.30 14.18 21.57
N ALA A 278 16.58 14.28 21.88
CA ALA A 278 17.17 13.67 23.07
C ALA A 278 18.01 14.67 23.89
N SER A 279 17.34 15.66 24.48
CA SER A 279 17.66 16.37 25.75
C SER A 279 17.04 17.77 25.66
N ILE A 280 16.06 18.13 26.49
CA ILE A 280 16.28 18.75 27.80
C ILE A 280 14.88 18.90 28.44
N ASN A 281 14.68 18.28 29.60
CA ASN A 281 14.06 18.87 30.80
C ASN A 281 13.94 17.80 31.90
N GLN A 282 15.05 17.57 32.60
CA GLN A 282 15.01 17.07 33.97
C GLN A 282 15.08 18.25 34.94
N SER A 283 14.04 18.41 35.76
CA SER A 283 14.08 18.85 37.17
C SER A 283 12.62 18.72 37.67
N THR A 284 12.25 18.08 38.77
CA THR A 284 12.94 17.83 40.05
C THR A 284 12.12 16.83 40.87
N GLY A 285 12.77 15.93 41.62
CA GLY A 285 12.27 15.23 42.83
C GLY A 285 11.17 14.17 42.62
N GLU A 286 11.08 13.04 43.30
CA GLU A 286 11.76 12.45 44.47
C GLU A 286 11.65 10.91 44.35
N GLU A 287 12.39 10.24 45.23
CA GLU A 287 12.67 8.81 45.40
C GLU A 287 11.44 7.87 45.39
N GLU A 288 11.56 6.67 44.80
CA GLU A 288 11.32 5.35 45.46
C GLU A 288 11.37 4.15 44.48
N GLU A 289 12.27 3.23 44.80
CA GLU A 289 12.27 1.75 44.67
C GLU A 289 11.83 0.97 43.40
N ASN A 290 12.82 0.23 42.88
CA ASN A 290 12.78 -1.16 42.41
C ASN A 290 11.70 -1.62 41.41
N THR A 291 12.13 -1.83 40.17
CA THR A 291 12.10 -3.18 39.55
C THR A 291 13.07 -3.19 38.36
N CYS A 292 14.02 -4.12 38.36
CA CYS A 292 14.95 -4.31 37.26
C CYS A 292 14.20 -4.89 36.06
N ASP A 293 13.91 -4.06 35.06
CA ASP A 293 13.62 -4.54 33.71
C ASP A 293 14.93 -5.04 33.07
N PRO A 294 15.00 -6.28 32.56
CA PRO A 294 16.13 -6.67 31.75
C PRO A 294 16.00 -5.92 30.42
N MET A 295 16.79 -4.84 30.34
CA MET A 295 17.23 -4.19 29.13
C MET A 295 17.43 -5.24 28.03
N SER A 296 16.48 -5.31 27.09
CA SER A 296 16.62 -6.07 25.85
C SER A 296 17.84 -5.49 25.15
N SER A 297 18.97 -6.17 25.32
CA SER A 297 20.18 -5.94 24.56
C SER A 297 19.84 -6.10 23.08
N PHE A 298 19.68 -4.98 22.38
CA PHE A 298 19.60 -4.97 20.92
C PHE A 298 20.94 -5.45 20.37
N GLN A 299 21.04 -6.75 20.16
CA GLN A 299 22.03 -7.30 19.26
C GLN A 299 21.57 -6.94 17.84
N PRO A 300 22.42 -6.34 16.98
CA PRO A 300 22.08 -6.11 15.59
C PRO A 300 21.97 -7.50 14.94
N LEU A 301 20.75 -8.01 14.84
CA LEU A 301 20.48 -9.32 14.28
C LEU A 301 20.33 -9.19 12.77
N GLU A 302 21.15 -9.97 12.06
CA GLU A 302 21.02 -10.40 10.66
C GLU A 302 21.36 -9.39 9.55
N ASN A 303 22.34 -9.75 8.72
CA ASN A 303 22.50 -9.18 7.39
C ASN A 303 21.27 -9.58 6.57
N ALA A 304 20.27 -8.70 6.50
CA ALA A 304 19.10 -8.88 5.67
C ALA A 304 19.43 -8.53 4.20
N GLU A 305 18.99 -9.37 3.28
CA GLU A 305 19.10 -9.14 1.84
C GLU A 305 17.70 -8.91 1.27
N ILE A 306 17.54 -7.86 0.46
CA ILE A 306 16.29 -7.60 -0.27
C ILE A 306 16.25 -8.56 -1.46
N LYS A 307 15.40 -9.59 -1.39
CA LYS A 307 15.21 -10.56 -2.49
C LYS A 307 14.25 -10.05 -3.55
N LEU A 308 13.20 -9.34 -3.12
CA LEU A 308 12.13 -8.89 -4.01
C LEU A 308 11.54 -7.58 -3.52
N VAL A 309 11.31 -6.64 -4.45
CA VAL A 309 10.47 -5.46 -4.24
C VAL A 309 9.46 -5.41 -5.37
N ARG A 310 8.17 -5.51 -5.03
CA ARG A 310 7.08 -5.51 -6.00
C ARG A 310 6.13 -4.36 -5.75
N ILE A 311 5.83 -3.62 -6.82
CA ILE A 311 4.93 -2.46 -6.83
C ILE A 311 4.10 -2.56 -8.10
N GLN A 312 2.76 -2.57 -7.99
CA GLN A 312 1.85 -2.71 -9.15
C GLN A 312 2.13 -3.93 -10.05
N GLY A 313 2.65 -5.01 -9.49
CA GLY A 313 2.95 -6.25 -10.21
C GLY A 313 4.23 -6.24 -11.03
N ILE A 314 5.06 -5.20 -10.91
CA ILE A 314 6.39 -5.15 -11.52
C ILE A 314 7.47 -5.13 -10.45
N GLU A 315 8.70 -5.44 -10.86
CA GLU A 315 9.90 -5.44 -10.03
C GLU A 315 10.80 -4.30 -10.51
N PRO A 316 10.63 -3.09 -9.97
CA PRO A 316 11.41 -1.95 -10.41
C PRO A 316 12.86 -2.10 -9.95
N LYS A 317 13.81 -1.64 -10.76
CA LYS A 317 15.22 -1.60 -10.36
C LYS A 317 15.38 -0.70 -9.13
N LEU A 318 16.16 -1.14 -8.15
CA LEU A 318 16.30 -0.43 -6.88
C LEU A 318 16.95 0.95 -7.02
N GLU A 319 17.68 1.18 -8.12
CA GLU A 319 18.35 2.45 -8.42
C GLU A 319 17.42 3.49 -9.04
N ILE A 320 16.16 3.17 -9.36
CA ILE A 320 15.28 4.20 -9.96
C ILE A 320 14.97 5.33 -8.96
N PRO A 321 14.78 6.57 -9.43
CA PRO A 321 14.35 7.66 -8.57
C PRO A 321 13.03 7.34 -7.88
N PHE A 322 12.98 7.45 -6.55
CA PHE A 322 11.78 7.15 -5.77
C PHE A 322 10.62 8.09 -6.12
N SER A 323 10.92 9.34 -6.45
CA SER A 323 9.95 10.31 -6.93
C SER A 323 9.26 9.88 -8.23
N TRP A 324 9.99 9.24 -9.15
CA TRP A 324 9.38 8.65 -10.35
C TRP A 324 8.42 7.51 -9.99
N VAL A 325 8.79 6.63 -9.06
CA VAL A 325 7.93 5.54 -8.57
C VAL A 325 6.62 6.10 -8.02
N VAL A 326 6.73 7.14 -7.20
CA VAL A 326 5.61 7.78 -6.51
C VAL A 326 4.69 8.48 -7.51
N ASN A 327 5.25 9.18 -8.48
CA ASN A 327 4.49 9.88 -9.51
C ASN A 327 3.76 8.93 -10.47
N ASN A 328 4.23 7.70 -10.64
CA ASN A 328 3.73 6.79 -11.68
C ASN A 328 2.98 5.57 -11.16
N LEU A 329 3.31 5.06 -9.97
CA LEU A 329 2.84 3.77 -9.46
C LEU A 329 1.96 3.87 -8.19
N MET A 330 1.74 5.08 -7.68
CA MET A 330 0.90 5.32 -6.51
C MET A 330 -0.57 4.97 -6.77
N ASN A 331 -1.24 4.43 -5.75
CA ASN A 331 -2.64 4.05 -5.83
C ASN A 331 -3.60 5.26 -5.78
N PRO A 332 -4.87 5.08 -6.17
CA PRO A 332 -5.89 6.14 -6.13
C PRO A 332 -6.12 6.76 -4.74
N GLU A 333 -5.83 6.03 -3.67
CA GLU A 333 -5.89 6.51 -2.28
C GLU A 333 -4.65 7.30 -1.82
N TYR A 334 -3.73 7.64 -2.73
CA TYR A 334 -2.48 8.39 -2.45
C TYR A 334 -1.49 7.66 -1.53
N PHE A 335 -1.58 6.33 -1.46
CA PHE A 335 -0.55 5.49 -0.85
C PHE A 335 0.26 4.78 -1.93
N LEU A 336 1.58 4.75 -1.74
CA LEU A 336 2.43 3.80 -2.45
C LEU A 336 2.43 2.49 -1.66
N HIS A 337 1.91 1.43 -2.26
CA HIS A 337 1.96 0.09 -1.67
C HIS A 337 3.19 -0.64 -2.20
N MET A 338 4.01 -1.16 -1.29
CA MET A 338 5.22 -1.92 -1.64
C MET A 338 5.19 -3.27 -0.94
N CYS A 339 5.40 -4.34 -1.71
CA CYS A 339 5.57 -5.68 -1.16
C CYS A 339 7.06 -6.03 -1.20
N VAL A 340 7.65 -6.38 -0.05
CA VAL A 340 9.09 -6.64 0.08
C VAL A 340 9.31 -8.02 0.69
N CYS A 341 10.12 -8.84 0.02
CA CYS A 341 10.64 -10.09 0.57
C CYS A 341 12.08 -9.88 1.04
N LEU A 342 12.34 -10.20 2.29
CA LEU A 342 13.68 -10.13 2.88
C LEU A 342 14.18 -11.54 3.17
N LYS A 343 15.41 -11.84 2.76
CA LYS A 343 16.12 -13.02 3.24
C LYS A 343 16.96 -12.64 4.46
N LEU A 344 16.79 -13.39 5.54
CA LEU A 344 17.59 -13.24 6.74
C LEU A 344 18.75 -14.23 6.69
N SER A 345 19.99 -13.73 6.79
CA SER A 345 21.16 -14.59 6.87
C SER A 345 21.49 -14.89 8.33
N GLU A 346 21.35 -16.14 8.77
CA GLU A 346 21.81 -16.55 10.11
C GLU A 346 23.29 -16.14 10.28
N ALA A 347 23.58 -15.42 11.37
CA ALA A 347 24.96 -15.15 11.74
C ALA A 347 25.65 -16.49 11.95
N LYS A 348 26.62 -16.83 11.09
CA LYS A 348 27.51 -17.97 11.31
C LYS A 348 28.09 -17.83 12.72
N ALA A 349 27.59 -18.63 13.67
CA ALA A 349 28.24 -18.81 14.94
C ALA A 349 29.64 -19.35 14.61
N LEU A 350 30.66 -18.49 14.74
CA LEU A 350 32.05 -18.95 14.69
C LEU A 350 32.20 -20.00 15.79
N GLN A 351 32.39 -21.26 15.39
CA GLN A 351 32.90 -22.32 16.27
C GLN A 351 34.39 -22.13 16.51
#